data_AF-Q05TJ3-F1
#
_entry.id   AF-Q05TJ3-F1
#
_cell.length_a   1.000
_cell.length_b   1.000
_cell.length_c   1.000
_cell.angle_alpha   90.00
_cell.angle_beta   90.00
_cell.angle_gamma   90.00
#
_symmetry.space_group_name_H-M   'P 1'
#
loop_
_entity.id
_entity.type
_entity.pdbx_description
1 polymer ?
#
loop_
_entity_poly.entity_id
_entity_poly.type
_entity_poly.pdbx_seq_one_letter_code
_entity_poly.pdbx_strand_id
1 'polypeptide(L)' 'MRMLRTSSGLTADFMAGGRFRVCDAQQHCHVVNNRQTAYKVVATAETRGITLDAALDENQSR' A
#
# COMPACT_ATOMS: atom_id res chain seq x y z
N MET A 1 0.13 14.20 -8.80
CA MET A 1 0.64 13.54 -7.57
C MET A 1 1.35 12.26 -8.00
N ARG A 2 2.49 11.90 -7.38
CA ARG A 2 3.37 10.83 -7.90
C ARG A 2 2.94 9.48 -7.33
N MET A 3 2.54 8.57 -8.22
CA MET A 3 2.26 7.17 -7.94
C MET A 3 3.55 6.48 -7.43
N LEU A 4 3.49 5.81 -6.29
CA LEU A 4 4.56 4.91 -5.85
C LEU A 4 4.32 3.55 -6.51
N ARG A 5 5.34 2.97 -7.13
CA ARG A 5 5.29 1.62 -7.72
C ARG A 5 6.57 0.89 -7.39
N THR A 6 6.47 -0.34 -6.92
CA THR A 6 7.62 -1.18 -6.56
C THR A 6 7.91 -2.24 -7.63
N SER A 7 9.06 -2.90 -7.50
CA SER A 7 9.50 -3.98 -8.37
C SER A 7 8.56 -5.19 -8.35
N SER A 8 8.00 -5.54 -7.20
CA SER A 8 7.06 -6.67 -7.10
C SER A 8 5.65 -6.35 -7.64
N GLY A 9 5.39 -5.11 -8.08
CA GLY A 9 4.13 -4.70 -8.66
C GLY A 9 3.13 -4.08 -7.68
N LEU A 10 3.54 -3.79 -6.44
CA LEU A 10 2.72 -3.01 -5.50
C LEU A 10 2.67 -1.54 -5.95
N THR A 11 1.49 -0.92 -5.85
CA THR A 11 1.30 0.50 -6.13
C THR A 11 0.67 1.23 -4.96
N ALA A 12 0.98 2.52 -4.79
CA ALA A 12 0.19 3.43 -3.97
C ALA A 12 -0.15 4.69 -4.76
N ASP A 13 -1.45 4.87 -4.98
CA ASP A 13 -2.05 5.90 -5.79
C ASP A 13 -2.82 6.88 -4.93
N PHE A 14 -2.63 8.18 -5.17
CA PHE A 14 -3.41 9.19 -4.48
C PHE A 14 -4.85 9.24 -5.02
N MET A 15 -5.80 9.33 -4.11
CA MET A 15 -7.21 9.61 -4.38
C MET A 15 -7.63 10.94 -3.78
N ALA A 16 -8.66 11.55 -4.35
CA ALA A 16 -9.25 12.77 -3.81
C ALA A 16 -9.67 12.60 -2.33
N GLY A 17 -9.51 13.68 -1.55
CA GLY A 17 -9.83 13.70 -0.13
C GLY A 17 -8.75 13.15 0.79
N GLY A 18 -7.48 13.15 0.39
CA GLY A 18 -6.36 12.75 1.26
C GLY A 18 -6.16 11.23 1.38
N ARG A 19 -6.92 10.45 0.61
CA ARG A 19 -6.90 8.99 0.64
C ARG A 19 -5.92 8.45 -0.38
N PHE A 20 -5.47 7.22 -0.16
CA PHE A 20 -4.56 6.52 -1.05
C PHE A 20 -5.12 5.13 -1.32
N ARG A 21 -5.12 4.73 -2.59
CA ARG A 21 -5.42 3.38 -3.03
C ARG A 21 -4.10 2.64 -3.16
N VAL A 22 -3.91 1.59 -2.37
CA VAL A 22 -2.77 0.69 -2.45
C VAL A 22 -3.21 -0.57 -3.18
N CYS A 23 -2.47 -1.04 -4.18
CA CYS A 23 -2.79 -2.26 -4.89
C CYS A 23 -1.58 -3.21 -4.93
N ASP A 24 -1.83 -4.51 -5.02
CA ASP A 24 -0.82 -5.52 -5.31
C ASP A 24 -0.74 -5.86 -6.81
N ALA A 25 0.18 -6.75 -7.16
CA ALA A 25 0.36 -7.21 -8.53
C ALA A 25 -0.83 -8.04 -9.06
N GLN A 26 -1.66 -8.57 -8.16
CA GLN A 26 -2.88 -9.33 -8.47
C GLN A 26 -4.11 -8.42 -8.58
N GLN A 27 -3.93 -7.09 -8.53
CA GLN A 27 -4.99 -6.08 -8.56
C GLN A 27 -5.91 -6.08 -7.32
N HIS A 28 -5.51 -6.71 -6.21
CA HIS A 28 -6.19 -6.51 -4.93
C HIS A 28 -5.81 -5.13 -4.39
N CYS A 29 -6.82 -4.33 -4.06
CA CYS A 29 -6.63 -2.94 -3.70
C CYS A 29 -7.32 -2.57 -2.39
N HIS A 30 -6.64 -1.78 -1.57
CA HIS A 30 -7.15 -1.24 -0.31
C HIS A 30 -7.05 0.26 -0.30
N VAL A 31 -7.96 0.89 0.44
CA VAL A 31 -7.96 2.34 0.63
C VAL A 31 -7.47 2.66 2.03
N VAL A 32 -6.46 3.51 2.11
CA VAL A 32 -5.93 4.04 3.38
C VAL A 32 -6.05 5.56 3.40
N ASN A 33 -6.28 6.12 4.59
CA ASN A 33 -6.58 7.55 4.75
C ASN A 33 -5.34 8.43 4.95
N ASN A 34 -4.13 7.87 4.82
CA ASN A 34 -2.89 8.60 5.05
C ASN A 34 -1.79 8.13 4.09
N ARG A 35 -1.05 9.09 3.52
CA ARG A 35 0.13 8.86 2.67
C ARG A 35 1.20 8.01 3.35
N GLN A 36 1.50 8.31 4.62
CA GLN A 36 2.53 7.57 5.37
C GLN A 36 2.15 6.10 5.53
N THR A 37 0.88 5.83 5.84
CA THR A 37 0.35 4.46 5.91
C THR A 37 0.46 3.76 4.56
N ALA A 38 0.06 4.42 3.47
CA ALA A 38 0.15 3.84 2.13
C ALA A 38 1.58 3.41 1.78
N TYR A 39 2.55 4.29 2.02
CA TYR A 39 3.95 4.03 1.69
C TYR A 39 4.55 2.97 2.61
N LYS A 40 4.21 3.00 3.90
CA LYS A 40 4.67 2.01 4.86
C LYS A 40 4.15 0.62 4.49
N VAL A 41 2.87 0.48 4.17
CA VAL A 41 2.27 -0.80 3.77
C VAL A 41 2.93 -1.34 2.51
N VAL A 42 3.07 -0.53 1.45
CA VAL A 42 3.77 -0.93 0.22
C VAL A 42 5.21 -1.34 0.50
N ALA A 43 5.95 -0.54 1.27
CA ALA A 43 7.33 -0.84 1.61
C ALA A 43 7.45 -2.12 2.43
N THR A 44 6.57 -2.36 3.40
CA THR A 44 6.55 -3.56 4.25
C THR A 44 6.22 -4.81 3.43
N ALA A 45 5.20 -4.73 2.56
CA ALA A 45 4.87 -5.82 1.65
C ALA A 45 6.07 -6.17 0.73
N GLU A 46 6.72 -5.16 0.15
CA GLU A 46 7.91 -5.35 -0.70
C GLU A 46 9.08 -5.95 0.08
N THR A 47 9.47 -5.34 1.21
CA THR A 47 10.68 -5.74 1.96
C THR A 47 10.53 -7.11 2.60
N ARG A 48 9.33 -7.47 3.03
CA ARG A 48 9.08 -8.78 3.65
C ARG A 48 8.63 -9.85 2.65
N GLY A 49 8.32 -9.47 1.41
CA GLY A 49 7.77 -10.39 0.42
C GLY A 49 6.43 -10.98 0.85
N ILE A 50 5.60 -10.21 1.57
CA ILE A 50 4.28 -10.63 2.06
C ILE A 50 3.17 -10.01 1.23
N THR A 51 1.95 -10.53 1.37
CA THR A 51 0.77 -9.98 0.70
C THR A 51 0.41 -8.60 1.24
N LEU A 52 -0.33 -7.83 0.43
CA LEU A 52 -0.82 -6.51 0.81
C LEU A 52 -1.72 -6.57 2.04
N ASP A 53 -2.60 -7.58 2.13
CA ASP A 53 -3.45 -7.83 3.30
C ASP A 53 -2.63 -8.04 4.58
N ALA A 54 -1.61 -8.91 4.52
CA ALA A 54 -0.76 -9.17 5.69
C ALA A 54 0.00 -7.91 6.15
N ALA A 55 0.47 -7.09 5.20
CA ALA A 55 1.12 -5.81 5.52
C ALA A 55 0.15 -4.78 6.13
N LEU A 56 -1.13 -4.81 5.75
CA LEU A 56 -2.18 -3.98 6.34
C LEU A 56 -2.52 -4.44 7.77
N ASP A 57 -2.69 -5.74 7.98
CA ASP A 57 -2.96 -6.32 9.29
C ASP A 57 -1.83 -6.02 10.29
N GLU A 58 -0.57 -6.13 9.86
CA GLU A 58 0.58 -5.73 10.66
C GLU A 58 0.57 -4.25 11.03
N ASN A 59 0.11 -3.39 10.11
CA ASN A 59 0.03 -1.96 10.37
C ASN A 59 -1.14 -1.58 11.28
N GLN A 60 -2.24 -2.33 11.26
CA GLN A 60 -3.39 -2.12 12.17
C GLN A 60 -3.16 -2.69 13.57
N SER A 61 -2.36 -3.74 13.69
CA SER A 61 -2.01 -4.38 14.96
C SER A 61 -1.00 -3.59 15.82
N ARG A 62 -0.61 -2.39 15.38
CA ARG A 62 0.36 -1.51 16.03
C ARG A 62 -0.27 -0.17 16.39
#